data_AF-A0A382FNT1-F1
#
_entry.id   AF-A0A382FNT1-F1
#
_cell.length_a   1.000
_cell.length_b   1.000
_cell.length_c   1.000
_cell.angle_alpha   90.00
_cell.angle_beta   90.00
_cell.angle_gamma   90.00
#
_symmetry.space_group_name_H-M   'P 1'
#
loop_
_entity.id
_entity.type
_entity.pdbx_description
1 polymer ?
#
loop_
_entity_poly.entity_id
_entity_poly.type
_entity_poly.pdbx_seq_one_letter_code
_entity_poly.pdbx_strand_id
1 'polypeptide(L)'
;MTSPSLVTIPARGGKAAFLEAGQRIRVINTHGQQVVDTWAFNRADLEEFMSMEHSRTFLSRIMARVGDSMATNRRRPILTLVEDTTVEGDTAGIHDTLLA
;
A
#
# COMPACT_ATOMS: atom_id res chain seq x y z
N MET A 1 -9.37 22.04 -9.55
CA MET A 1 -8.78 20.77 -9.06
C MET A 1 -7.27 20.98 -9.05
N THR A 2 -6.63 20.97 -7.89
CA THR A 2 -5.18 21.10 -7.77
C THR A 2 -4.55 19.86 -8.40
N SER A 3 -3.67 20.03 -9.38
CA SER A 3 -2.94 18.91 -9.96
C SER A 3 -2.16 18.19 -8.84
N PRO A 4 -2.16 16.84 -8.80
CA PRO A 4 -1.41 16.12 -7.79
C PRO A 4 0.08 16.45 -7.94
N SER A 5 0.70 16.94 -6.87
CA SER A 5 2.14 17.20 -6.85
C SER A 5 2.90 15.89 -6.68
N LEU A 6 3.76 15.54 -7.64
CA LEU A 6 4.66 14.41 -7.50
C LEU A 6 5.72 14.70 -6.44
N VAL A 7 6.00 13.71 -5.60
CA VAL A 7 7.06 13.75 -4.58
C VAL A 7 7.98 12.56 -4.82
N THR A 8 9.25 12.85 -5.13
CA THR A 8 10.26 11.81 -5.29
C THR A 8 10.73 11.31 -3.93
N ILE A 9 10.68 10.00 -3.72
CA ILE A 9 11.38 9.33 -2.61
C ILE A 9 12.80 9.04 -3.10
N PRO A 10 13.85 9.63 -2.50
CA PRO A 10 15.23 9.33 -2.91
C PRO A 10 15.54 7.85 -2.75
N ALA A 11 16.46 7.33 -3.57
CA ALA A 11 16.96 5.96 -3.41
C ALA A 11 17.44 5.75 -1.97
N ARG A 12 17.04 4.62 -1.36
CA ARG A 12 17.34 4.28 0.05
C ARG A 12 16.75 5.26 1.08
N GLY A 13 15.81 6.11 0.66
CA GLY A 13 15.07 7.01 1.54
C GLY A 13 13.66 6.52 1.83
N GLY A 14 12.99 7.19 2.76
CA GLY A 14 11.59 6.97 3.10
C GLY A 14 10.82 8.28 3.11
N LYS A 15 9.50 8.21 2.96
CA LYS A 15 8.62 9.38 3.03
C LYS A 15 7.30 9.00 3.69
N ALA A 16 6.84 9.85 4.61
CA ALA A 16 5.48 9.82 5.13
C ALA A 16 4.63 10.88 4.40
N ALA A 17 3.35 10.56 4.17
CA ALA A 17 2.34 11.47 3.64
C ALA A 17 1.06 11.31 4.46
N PHE A 18 0.36 12.41 4.71
CA PHE A 18 -0.97 12.36 5.30
C PHE A 18 -2.01 12.06 4.23
N LEU A 19 -2.98 11.21 4.59
CA LEU A 19 -4.09 10.84 3.74
C LEU A 19 -5.37 10.91 4.57
N GLU A 20 -6.32 11.74 4.14
CA GLU A 20 -7.67 11.77 4.71
C GLU A 20 -8.55 10.70 4.05
N ALA A 21 -9.62 10.29 4.72
CA ALA A 21 -10.55 9.30 4.18
C ALA A 21 -11.10 9.74 2.81
N GLY A 22 -11.08 8.82 1.84
CA GLY A 22 -11.51 9.09 0.45
C GLY A 22 -10.44 9.70 -0.45
N GLN A 23 -9.31 10.16 0.10
CA GLN A 23 -8.15 10.55 -0.70
C GLN A 23 -7.38 9.32 -1.20
N ARG A 24 -6.49 9.54 -2.17
CA ARG A 24 -5.66 8.48 -2.77
C ARG A 24 -4.20 8.88 -2.78
N ILE A 25 -3.35 7.88 -2.60
CA ILE A 25 -1.92 7.96 -2.89
C ILE A 25 -1.62 7.04 -4.08
N ARG A 26 -0.72 7.48 -4.97
CA ARG A 26 -0.22 6.66 -6.08
C ARG A 26 1.28 6.50 -5.91
N VAL A 27 1.73 5.25 -5.83
CA VAL A 27 3.14 4.89 -5.91
C VAL A 27 3.49 4.66 -7.38
N ILE A 28 4.54 5.31 -7.86
CA ILE A 28 5.00 5.20 -9.25
C ILE A 28 6.41 4.62 -9.21
N ASN A 29 6.58 3.43 -9.77
CA ASN A 29 7.90 2.84 -9.98
C ASN A 29 8.53 3.49 -11.23
N THR A 30 9.40 4.47 -11.02
CA THR A 30 9.93 5.34 -12.10
C THR A 30 10.90 4.63 -13.04
N HIS A 31 11.62 3.61 -12.56
CA HIS A 31 12.68 2.91 -13.29
C HIS A 31 12.40 1.40 -13.47
N GLY A 32 11.23 0.92 -13.05
CA GLY A 32 10.71 -0.42 -13.32
C GLY A 32 11.10 -1.51 -12.31
N GLN A 33 12.23 -1.38 -11.60
CA GLN A 33 12.75 -2.46 -10.75
C GLN A 33 12.78 -2.13 -9.25
N GLN A 34 12.33 -0.94 -8.86
CA GLN A 34 12.37 -0.53 -7.46
C GLN A 34 11.16 -1.07 -6.69
N VAL A 35 11.43 -1.78 -5.59
CA VAL A 35 10.41 -2.13 -4.59
C VAL A 35 10.30 -1.05 -3.52
N VAL A 36 9.13 -0.92 -2.91
CA VAL A 36 8.90 -0.08 -1.74
C VAL A 36 8.23 -0.88 -0.63
N ASP A 37 8.73 -0.72 0.57
CA ASP A 37 8.05 -1.22 1.75
C ASP A 37 6.98 -0.20 2.15
N THR A 38 5.75 -0.67 2.35
CA THR A 38 4.60 0.21 2.55
C THR A 38 3.97 -0.02 3.91
N TRP A 39 3.82 1.04 4.69
CA TRP A 39 3.10 1.05 5.96
C TRP A 39 2.00 2.12 5.95
N ALA A 40 0.94 1.86 6.71
CA ALA A 40 -0.10 2.83 6.98
C ALA A 40 -0.50 2.77 8.45
N PHE A 41 -0.73 3.93 9.05
CA PHE A 41 -1.06 4.10 10.46
C PHE A 41 -2.32 4.94 10.59
N ASN A 42 -3.13 4.68 11.59
CA ASN A 42 -4.20 5.60 11.96
C ASN A 42 -3.56 6.87 12.53
N ARG A 43 -3.87 8.02 11.92
CA ARG A 43 -3.29 9.32 12.31
C ARG A 43 -3.61 9.71 13.75
N ALA A 44 -4.77 9.32 14.27
CA ALA A 44 -5.18 9.62 15.63
C ALA A 44 -4.63 8.62 16.66
N ASP A 45 -4.14 7.46 16.22
CA ASP A 45 -3.71 6.36 17.06
C ASP A 45 -2.66 5.51 16.34
N LEU A 46 -1.37 5.80 16.55
CA LEU A 46 -0.29 5.09 15.88
C LEU A 46 -0.11 3.63 16.34
N GLU A 47 -0.78 3.21 17.43
CA GLU A 47 -0.84 1.80 17.82
C GLU A 47 -1.77 1.00 16.91
N GLU A 48 -2.60 1.67 16.11
CA GLU A 48 -3.35 1.05 15.03
C GLU A 48 -2.64 1.23 13.69
N PHE A 49 -2.24 0.11 13.09
CA PHE A 49 -1.46 0.08 11.86
C PHE A 49 -1.92 -1.02 10.91
N MET A 50 -1.65 -0.84 9.63
CA MET A 50 -1.84 -1.84 8.58
C MET A 50 -1.01 -3.07 8.91
N SER A 51 -1.67 -4.21 9.09
CA SER A 51 -1.04 -5.44 9.57
C SER A 51 -1.19 -6.53 8.52
N MET A 52 -0.05 -7.12 8.11
CA MET A 52 -0.04 -8.13 7.05
C MET A 52 -0.62 -9.47 7.53
N GLU A 53 -0.40 -9.89 8.78
CA GLU A 53 -0.98 -11.11 9.33
C GLU A 53 -2.51 -11.02 9.46
N HIS A 54 -3.03 -9.84 9.81
CA HIS A 54 -4.47 -9.59 9.82
C HIS A 54 -5.03 -9.47 8.39
N SER A 55 -4.32 -8.78 7.49
CA SER A 55 -4.74 -8.62 6.10
C SER A 55 -4.83 -9.95 5.36
N ARG A 56 -3.85 -10.85 5.52
CA ARG A 56 -3.90 -12.18 4.88
C ARG A 56 -5.12 -12.98 5.29
N THR A 57 -5.46 -12.93 6.58
CA THR A 57 -6.67 -13.58 7.12
C THR A 57 -7.94 -12.89 6.60
N PHE A 58 -7.96 -11.56 6.60
CA PHE A 58 -9.10 -10.75 6.13
C PHE A 58 -9.41 -10.98 4.65
N LEU A 59 -8.39 -11.13 3.81
CA LEU A 59 -8.51 -11.36 2.37
C LEU A 59 -8.65 -12.84 2.00
N SER A 60 -8.31 -13.75 2.92
CA SER A 60 -8.10 -15.19 2.64
C SER A 60 -7.12 -15.43 1.48
N ARG A 61 -6.11 -14.56 1.35
CA ARG A 61 -5.08 -14.57 0.30
C ARG A 61 -3.78 -13.97 0.83
N ILE A 62 -2.66 -14.37 0.23
CA ILE A 62 -1.33 -13.81 0.56
C ILE A 62 -1.02 -12.52 -0.21
N MET A 63 -1.72 -12.25 -1.33
CA MET A 63 -1.56 -11.04 -2.14
C MET A 63 -2.92 -10.37 -2.34
N ALA A 64 -2.94 -9.04 -2.23
CA ALA A 64 -4.13 -8.24 -2.48
C ALA A 64 -4.38 -8.08 -3.99
N ARG A 65 -5.65 -7.87 -4.36
CA ARG A 65 -6.07 -7.53 -5.72
C ARG A 65 -6.74 -6.17 -5.74
N VAL A 66 -6.90 -5.59 -6.92
CA VAL A 66 -7.72 -4.39 -7.08
C VAL A 66 -9.13 -4.64 -6.51
N GLY A 67 -9.57 -3.74 -5.63
CA GLY A 67 -10.81 -3.83 -4.84
C GLY A 67 -10.61 -4.33 -3.41
N ASP A 68 -9.51 -5.01 -3.11
CA ASP A 68 -9.23 -5.52 -1.76
C ASP A 68 -8.82 -4.39 -0.82
N SER A 69 -9.23 -4.51 0.44
CA SER A 69 -8.77 -3.62 1.51
C SER A 69 -7.85 -4.34 2.46
N MET A 70 -6.68 -3.76 2.70
CA MET A 70 -5.79 -4.18 3.76
C MET A 70 -6.43 -3.87 5.11
N ALA A 71 -6.16 -4.70 6.10
CA ALA A 71 -6.71 -4.59 7.44
C ALA A 71 -5.69 -4.03 8.42
N THR A 72 -6.17 -3.35 9.44
CA THR A 72 -5.36 -3.00 10.61
C THR A 72 -5.19 -4.18 11.55
N ASN A 73 -4.29 -4.05 12.52
CA ASN A 73 -4.19 -4.92 13.70
C ASN A 73 -5.48 -4.97 14.55
N ARG A 74 -6.46 -4.10 14.29
CA ARG A 74 -7.82 -4.14 14.87
C ARG A 74 -8.88 -4.71 13.92
N ARG A 75 -8.46 -5.37 12.82
CA ARG A 75 -9.31 -6.07 11.85
C ARG A 75 -10.35 -5.19 11.14
N ARG A 76 -10.05 -3.91 10.95
CA ARG A 76 -10.85 -3.00 10.13
C ARG A 76 -10.08 -2.48 8.91
N PRO A 77 -10.74 -2.12 7.80
CA PRO A 77 -10.08 -1.59 6.61
C PRO A 77 -9.26 -0.33 6.89
N ILE A 78 -8.11 -0.18 6.23
CA ILE A 78 -7.28 1.04 6.28
C ILE A 78 -6.98 1.61 4.89
N LEU A 79 -6.49 0.77 3.97
CA LEU A 79 -6.21 1.15 2.59
C LEU A 79 -6.82 0.13 1.63
N THR A 80 -7.44 0.62 0.56
CA THR A 80 -7.96 -0.20 -0.54
C THR A 80 -7.03 -0.08 -1.73
N LEU A 81 -6.63 -1.22 -2.32
CA LEU A 81 -5.91 -1.24 -3.58
C LEU A 81 -6.91 -0.92 -4.71
N VAL A 82 -6.83 0.28 -5.28
CA VAL A 82 -7.84 0.75 -6.27
C VAL A 82 -7.39 0.61 -7.72
N GLU A 83 -6.09 0.48 -7.96
CA GLU A 83 -5.48 0.37 -9.28
C GLU A 83 -4.13 -0.32 -9.11
N ASP A 84 -3.81 -1.24 -10.02
CA ASP A 84 -2.51 -1.92 -10.07
C ASP A 84 -2.14 -2.19 -11.52
N THR A 85 -1.01 -1.65 -11.94
CA THR A 85 -0.46 -1.79 -13.30
C THR A 85 0.80 -2.65 -13.32
N THR A 86 1.10 -3.35 -12.22
CA THR A 86 2.31 -4.16 -12.07
C THR A 86 2.23 -5.40 -12.94
N VAL A 87 3.24 -5.62 -13.78
CA VAL A 87 3.38 -6.79 -14.65
C VAL A 87 4.82 -7.29 -14.59
N GLU A 88 5.00 -8.59 -14.35
CA GLU A 88 6.28 -9.29 -14.39
C GLU A 88 6.11 -10.58 -15.21
N GLY A 89 6.71 -10.61 -16.41
CA GLY A 89 6.45 -11.66 -17.40
C GLY A 89 4.97 -11.73 -17.77
N ASP A 90 4.37 -12.91 -17.63
CA ASP A 90 2.94 -13.15 -17.86
C ASP A 90 2.07 -12.99 -16.59
N THR A 91 2.66 -12.52 -15.48
CA THR A 91 1.97 -12.39 -14.18
C THR A 91 1.74 -10.91 -13.82
N ALA A 92 0.57 -10.58 -13.29
CA ALA A 92 0.24 -9.23 -12.83
C ALA A 92 -0.02 -9.19 -11.32
N GLY A 93 0.26 -8.03 -10.71
CA GLY A 93 -0.06 -7.74 -9.31
C GLY A 93 0.75 -8.51 -8.27
N ILE A 94 2.05 -8.67 -8.51
CA ILE A 94 2.97 -9.32 -7.56
C ILE A 94 3.37 -8.30 -6.48
N HIS A 95 2.82 -8.47 -5.27
CA HIS A 95 3.16 -7.69 -4.07
C HIS A 95 3.33 -8.62 -2.88
N ASP A 96 4.52 -8.66 -2.29
CA ASP A 96 4.77 -9.53 -1.16
C ASP A 96 4.14 -9.02 0.14
N THR A 97 3.75 -9.94 1.02
CA THR A 97 3.28 -9.63 2.37
C THR A 97 3.95 -10.49 3.45
N LEU A 98 4.95 -11.30 3.09
CA LEU A 98 5.50 -12.35 3.95
C LEU A 98 6.90 -12.03 4.49
N LEU A 99 7.68 -11.23 3.75
CA LEU A 99 9.05 -10.89 4.09
C LEU A 99 9.11 -9.66 5.01
N ALA A 100 10.13 -9.65 5.87
CA ALA A 100 10.48 -8.59 6.78
C ALA A 100 11.91 -8.11 6.52
#